data_AF-A0A3D4UZD4-F1
#
_entry.id   AF-A0A3D4UZD4-F1
#
_cell.length_a   1.000
_cell.length_b   1.000
_cell.length_c   1.000
_cell.angle_alpha   90.00
_cell.angle_beta   90.00
_cell.angle_gamma   90.00
#
_symmetry.space_group_name_H-M   'P 1'
#
loop_
_entity.id
_entity.type
_entity.pdbx_description
1 polymer ?
#
loop_
_entity_poly.entity_id
_entity_poly.type
_entity_poly.pdbx_seq_one_letter_code
_entity_poly.pdbx_strand_id
1 'polypeptide(L)'
;MSLLKKKGLEDSPEPAGTSSGIDQDPLIEGIPIYQHAGCETVFSGDNNTYIVMGRDRPGGFSSGYGSRTNSHSGCIDIIAGLSGPLVRETSPSNSKKVYTNKSTVLDAARIYISQRCDIDKYFYCPLGSVGDSEGKSGIAIKADAIRIIGREGIKLWAGGDKYSSRGPRAAPAGIDLIGGTGEITERTYNKGQTGTGLQPLVKGNNLVAALQELADFTVDTIDMFRGLAMDNLLDDLVDAIHVHPVVSVPPVTAPAPTAATKIAKV
;
A
#
# COMPACT_ATOMS: atom_id res chain seq x y z
N MET A 1 -41.74 -61.33 27.36
CA MET A 1 -40.56 -62.10 27.76
C MET A 1 -39.78 -62.45 26.50
N SER A 2 -38.45 -62.21 26.53
CA SER A 2 -37.44 -62.95 25.76
C SER A 2 -37.44 -62.80 24.22
N LEU A 3 -36.36 -62.48 23.51
CA LEU A 3 -34.94 -62.40 23.87
C LEU A 3 -34.19 -61.62 22.76
N LEU A 4 -33.09 -61.04 23.20
CA LEU A 4 -32.07 -60.29 22.48
C LEU A 4 -31.43 -60.95 21.24
N LYS A 5 -30.81 -60.04 20.45
CA LYS A 5 -29.54 -60.16 19.69
C LYS A 5 -29.56 -60.88 18.33
N LYS A 6 -29.41 -60.07 17.27
CA LYS A 6 -28.24 -60.17 16.39
C LYS A 6 -27.70 -58.77 16.09
N LYS A 7 -26.49 -58.53 16.60
CA LYS A 7 -25.58 -57.44 16.26
C LYS A 7 -24.59 -58.08 15.27
N GLY A 8 -24.39 -57.47 14.11
CA GLY A 8 -23.48 -57.95 13.06
C GLY A 8 -23.79 -57.20 11.76
N LEU A 9 -23.26 -55.99 11.57
CA LEU A 9 -21.98 -55.74 10.89
C LEU A 9 -22.15 -55.79 9.36
N GLU A 10 -22.82 -54.77 8.81
CA GLU A 10 -22.67 -54.33 7.43
C GLU A 10 -22.68 -52.80 7.41
N ASP A 11 -21.76 -52.18 8.17
CA ASP A 11 -21.15 -50.94 7.70
C ASP A 11 -20.12 -51.38 6.65
N SER A 12 -20.59 -51.68 5.44
CA SER A 12 -19.70 -51.58 4.29
C SER A 12 -19.30 -50.11 4.23
N PRO A 13 -18.00 -49.75 4.28
CA PRO A 13 -17.63 -48.40 3.91
C PRO A 13 -18.23 -48.18 2.53
N GLU A 14 -19.11 -47.18 2.39
CA GLU A 14 -19.52 -46.72 1.07
C GLU A 14 -18.25 -46.62 0.23
N PRO A 15 -18.22 -47.20 -0.98
CA PRO A 15 -17.01 -47.18 -1.79
C PRO A 15 -16.59 -45.73 -1.86
N ALA A 16 -15.38 -45.43 -1.38
CA ALA A 16 -14.79 -44.10 -1.44
C ALA A 16 -14.89 -43.65 -2.89
N GLY A 17 -15.96 -42.92 -3.19
CA GLY A 17 -16.26 -42.46 -4.53
C GLY A 17 -15.03 -41.72 -4.95
N THR A 18 -14.52 -42.04 -6.13
CA THR A 18 -13.32 -41.45 -6.73
C THR A 18 -13.57 -39.96 -7.00
N SER A 19 -13.64 -39.17 -5.94
CA SER A 19 -13.72 -37.72 -5.89
C SER A 19 -12.31 -37.20 -6.21
N SER A 20 -11.91 -37.42 -7.46
CA SER A 20 -10.54 -37.23 -7.91
C SER A 20 -10.17 -35.75 -8.04
N GLY A 21 -11.17 -34.86 -8.09
CA GLY A 21 -10.98 -33.43 -8.40
C GLY A 21 -10.62 -33.15 -9.86
N ILE A 22 -10.47 -34.19 -10.70
CA ILE A 22 -10.14 -34.06 -12.12
C ILE A 22 -11.37 -33.56 -12.87
N ASP A 23 -11.18 -32.69 -13.87
CA ASP A 23 -12.26 -32.16 -14.71
C ASP A 23 -13.42 -31.48 -13.95
N GLN A 24 -13.14 -30.85 -12.80
CA GLN A 24 -14.13 -30.23 -11.90
C GLN A 24 -15.06 -31.23 -11.18
N ASP A 25 -14.70 -32.52 -11.12
CA ASP A 25 -15.38 -33.45 -10.23
C ASP A 25 -15.20 -33.01 -8.76
N PRO A 26 -16.17 -33.33 -7.87
CA PRO A 26 -16.03 -33.08 -6.45
C PRO A 26 -14.71 -33.66 -5.92
N LEU A 27 -13.99 -32.88 -5.11
CA LEU A 27 -12.79 -33.30 -4.41
C LEU A 27 -13.11 -33.39 -2.92
N ILE A 28 -12.72 -34.49 -2.27
CA ILE A 28 -12.79 -34.57 -0.81
C ILE A 28 -11.64 -33.73 -0.25
N GLU A 29 -11.98 -32.55 0.24
CA GLU A 29 -11.09 -31.68 1.00
C GLU A 29 -11.72 -31.28 2.34
N GLY A 30 -10.89 -30.79 3.26
CA GLY A 30 -11.42 -30.26 4.52
C GLY A 30 -12.17 -28.96 4.26
N ILE A 31 -13.45 -28.89 4.64
CA ILE A 31 -14.27 -27.69 4.49
C ILE A 31 -14.55 -27.12 5.88
N PRO A 32 -14.07 -25.91 6.23
CA PRO A 32 -14.27 -25.36 7.56
C PRO A 32 -15.76 -25.11 7.81
N ILE A 33 -16.22 -25.41 9.03
CA ILE A 33 -17.61 -25.10 9.40
C ILE A 33 -17.67 -23.63 9.81
N TYR A 34 -18.26 -22.80 8.95
CA TYR A 34 -18.37 -21.38 9.19
C TYR A 34 -19.26 -21.05 10.39
N GLN A 35 -18.81 -20.14 11.26
CA GLN A 35 -19.59 -19.68 12.39
C GLN A 35 -20.53 -18.52 11.97
N HIS A 36 -21.79 -18.86 11.69
CA HIS A 36 -22.82 -17.90 11.24
C HIS A 36 -23.28 -16.99 12.38
N ALA A 37 -23.35 -15.68 12.11
CA ALA A 37 -24.07 -14.75 12.98
C ALA A 37 -25.56 -14.72 12.58
N GLY A 38 -26.46 -14.47 13.54
CA GLY A 38 -27.91 -14.49 13.28
C GLY A 38 -28.41 -13.43 12.28
N CYS A 39 -27.59 -12.42 11.97
CA CYS A 39 -27.90 -11.39 10.97
C CYS A 39 -27.17 -11.60 9.62
N GLU A 40 -26.49 -12.72 9.44
CA GLU A 40 -25.77 -13.05 8.22
C GLU A 40 -26.57 -14.00 7.33
N THR A 41 -26.57 -13.70 6.03
CA THR A 41 -26.95 -14.64 4.97
C THR A 41 -25.66 -15.14 4.32
N VAL A 42 -25.49 -16.45 4.25
CA VAL A 42 -24.25 -17.07 3.77
C VAL A 42 -24.56 -18.04 2.67
N PHE A 43 -23.86 -17.87 1.55
CA PHE A 43 -23.82 -18.82 0.44
C PHE A 43 -22.45 -19.48 0.46
N SER A 44 -22.41 -20.81 0.59
CA SER A 44 -21.18 -21.60 0.57
C SER A 44 -21.17 -22.54 -0.62
N GLY A 45 -20.04 -22.64 -1.31
CA GLY A 45 -19.78 -23.68 -2.29
C GLY A 45 -19.06 -24.88 -1.67
N ASP A 46 -18.96 -25.96 -2.43
CA ASP A 46 -18.38 -27.23 -1.97
C ASP A 46 -16.85 -27.16 -1.81
N ASN A 47 -16.18 -26.19 -2.44
CA ASN A 47 -14.72 -26.07 -2.44
C ASN A 47 -14.22 -24.89 -1.58
N ASN A 48 -14.63 -24.82 -0.31
CA ASN A 48 -14.20 -23.78 0.66
C ASN A 48 -14.36 -22.33 0.14
N THR A 49 -15.51 -22.04 -0.48
CA THR A 49 -15.86 -20.71 -1.01
C THR A 49 -17.09 -20.17 -0.29
N TYR A 50 -17.08 -18.87 0.03
CA TYR A 50 -18.15 -18.23 0.79
C TYR A 50 -18.47 -16.84 0.25
N ILE A 51 -19.77 -16.52 0.21
CA ILE A 51 -20.29 -15.16 0.11
C ILE A 51 -21.12 -14.90 1.36
N VAL A 52 -20.64 -14.01 2.21
CA VAL A 52 -21.29 -13.64 3.47
C VAL A 52 -21.83 -12.22 3.35
N MET A 53 -23.14 -12.08 3.46
CA MET A 53 -23.82 -10.79 3.54
C MET A 53 -24.35 -10.60 4.95
N GLY A 54 -24.09 -9.45 5.56
CA GLY A 54 -24.55 -9.18 6.91
C GLY A 54 -24.06 -7.85 7.43
N ARG A 55 -23.69 -7.81 8.71
CA ARG A 55 -23.09 -6.61 9.33
C ARG A 55 -21.56 -6.70 9.34
N ASP A 56 -20.91 -5.54 9.39
CA ASP A 56 -19.46 -5.38 9.42
C ASP A 56 -18.81 -6.28 10.50
N ARG A 57 -18.13 -7.33 10.05
CA ARG A 57 -17.51 -8.35 10.89
C ARG A 57 -16.26 -8.88 10.19
N PRO A 58 -15.09 -8.28 10.43
CA PRO A 58 -13.85 -8.73 9.79
C PRO A 58 -13.37 -10.09 10.30
N GLY A 59 -13.73 -10.45 11.55
CA GLY A 59 -13.34 -11.71 12.20
C GLY A 59 -14.45 -12.35 13.05
N GLY A 60 -14.23 -12.48 14.36
CA GLY A 60 -15.21 -13.07 15.29
C GLY A 60 -16.44 -12.21 15.57
N PHE A 61 -17.41 -12.73 16.34
CA PHE A 61 -18.68 -12.04 16.64
C PHE A 61 -18.55 -10.69 17.32
N SER A 62 -17.52 -10.50 18.14
CA SER A 62 -17.24 -9.24 18.84
C SER A 62 -16.47 -8.23 17.98
N SER A 63 -16.08 -8.60 16.76
CA SER A 63 -15.27 -7.75 15.86
C SER A 63 -16.12 -6.81 14.99
N GLY A 64 -15.47 -5.77 14.48
CA GLY A 64 -16.08 -4.83 13.53
C GLY A 64 -17.09 -3.87 14.16
N TYR A 65 -17.75 -3.10 13.30
CA TYR A 65 -18.86 -2.23 13.66
C TYR A 65 -20.21 -2.94 13.73
N GLY A 66 -20.30 -4.19 13.27
CA GLY A 66 -21.48 -5.03 13.38
C GLY A 66 -21.72 -5.56 14.79
N SER A 67 -20.65 -5.79 15.56
CA SER A 67 -20.75 -6.13 16.99
C SER A 67 -21.21 -4.94 17.85
N ARG A 68 -21.04 -3.72 17.35
CA ARG A 68 -21.50 -2.47 17.97
C ARG A 68 -22.96 -2.21 17.56
N THR A 69 -23.71 -1.48 18.39
CA THR A 69 -25.10 -1.05 18.11
C THR A 69 -25.20 0.06 17.04
N ASN A 70 -24.24 0.11 16.12
CA ASN A 70 -24.13 1.15 15.11
C ASN A 70 -25.00 0.84 13.89
N SER A 71 -25.87 1.75 13.49
CA SER A 71 -26.58 1.62 12.21
C SER A 71 -25.63 1.78 11.01
N HIS A 72 -26.07 1.39 9.82
CA HIS A 72 -25.34 1.59 8.55
C HIS A 72 -23.99 0.86 8.49
N SER A 73 -23.93 -0.36 9.04
CA SER A 73 -22.75 -1.23 9.00
C SER A 73 -22.97 -2.43 8.09
N GLY A 74 -23.61 -2.25 6.93
CA GLY A 74 -23.80 -3.34 5.97
C GLY A 74 -22.46 -3.81 5.40
N CYS A 75 -22.30 -5.12 5.24
CA CYS A 75 -21.07 -5.75 4.78
C CYS A 75 -21.36 -6.90 3.81
N ILE A 76 -20.55 -6.98 2.75
CA ILE A 76 -20.48 -8.11 1.83
C ILE A 76 -19.03 -8.59 1.84
N ASP A 77 -18.86 -9.89 2.02
CA ASP A 77 -17.56 -10.50 2.20
C ASP A 77 -17.46 -11.76 1.34
N ILE A 78 -16.58 -11.72 0.35
CA ILE A 78 -16.39 -12.79 -0.61
C ILE A 78 -15.04 -13.42 -0.30
N ILE A 79 -15.05 -14.69 0.07
CA ILE A 79 -13.89 -15.43 0.57
C ILE A 79 -13.71 -16.70 -0.26
N ALA A 80 -12.50 -16.91 -0.77
CA ALA A 80 -12.05 -18.19 -1.29
C ALA A 80 -10.90 -18.68 -0.40
N GLY A 81 -11.09 -19.86 0.21
CA GLY A 81 -10.13 -20.43 1.16
C GLY A 81 -10.23 -19.81 2.56
N LEU A 82 -11.37 -20.00 3.24
CA LEU A 82 -11.55 -19.55 4.63
C LEU A 82 -10.52 -20.25 5.54
N SER A 83 -9.76 -19.49 6.35
CA SER A 83 -8.62 -20.00 7.16
C SER A 83 -7.46 -20.65 6.39
N GLY A 84 -7.45 -20.56 5.07
CA GLY A 84 -6.32 -20.92 4.20
C GLY A 84 -5.66 -22.27 4.56
N PRO A 85 -4.36 -22.30 4.86
CA PRO A 85 -3.62 -23.55 5.11
C PRO A 85 -3.95 -24.22 6.45
N LEU A 86 -4.69 -23.54 7.35
CA LEU A 86 -5.03 -24.04 8.69
C LEU A 86 -6.45 -24.61 8.77
N VAL A 87 -7.08 -24.84 7.61
CA VAL A 87 -8.42 -25.43 7.51
C VAL A 87 -8.49 -26.78 8.19
N ARG A 88 -9.50 -26.93 9.06
CA ARG A 88 -9.80 -28.17 9.78
C ARG A 88 -11.30 -28.28 10.05
N GLU A 89 -11.85 -29.46 9.80
CA GLU A 89 -13.23 -29.81 10.15
C GLU A 89 -13.36 -30.28 11.60
N THR A 90 -12.38 -31.03 12.08
CA THR A 90 -12.39 -31.65 13.41
C THR A 90 -11.14 -31.31 14.19
N SER A 91 -11.30 -31.13 15.51
CA SER A 91 -10.18 -30.88 16.40
C SER A 91 -9.31 -32.14 16.52
N PRO A 92 -7.97 -32.04 16.37
CA PRO A 92 -7.07 -33.19 16.52
C PRO A 92 -7.16 -33.87 17.89
N SER A 93 -7.55 -33.14 18.93
CA SER A 93 -7.56 -33.63 20.31
C SER A 93 -8.81 -34.41 20.69
N ASN A 94 -9.98 -34.00 20.16
CA ASN A 94 -11.28 -34.44 20.67
C ASN A 94 -12.25 -34.91 19.57
N SER A 95 -11.83 -34.93 18.30
CA SER A 95 -12.64 -35.26 17.12
C SER A 95 -13.98 -34.50 17.02
N LYS A 96 -14.11 -33.38 17.73
CA LYS A 96 -15.29 -32.50 17.68
C LYS A 96 -15.19 -31.58 16.49
N LYS A 97 -16.34 -31.28 15.88
CA LYS A 97 -16.49 -30.26 14.83
C LYS A 97 -15.92 -28.92 15.29
N VAL A 98 -15.03 -28.33 14.48
CA VAL A 98 -14.41 -27.03 14.73
C VAL A 98 -15.19 -25.98 13.95
N TYR A 99 -15.64 -24.95 14.67
CA TYR A 99 -16.25 -23.78 14.06
C TYR A 99 -15.18 -22.73 13.80
N THR A 100 -15.20 -22.20 12.59
CA THR A 100 -14.19 -21.27 12.10
C THR A 100 -14.81 -19.90 11.86
N ASN A 101 -14.15 -18.88 12.38
CA ASN A 101 -14.48 -17.49 12.07
C ASN A 101 -13.65 -17.01 10.88
N LYS A 102 -14.12 -15.92 10.27
CA LYS A 102 -13.33 -15.16 9.28
C LYS A 102 -12.06 -14.64 9.91
N SER A 103 -11.03 -14.46 9.11
CA SER A 103 -9.77 -13.88 9.57
C SER A 103 -9.11 -13.13 8.43
N THR A 104 -8.99 -11.82 8.59
CA THR A 104 -8.30 -10.96 7.60
C THR A 104 -6.84 -11.37 7.36
N VAL A 105 -6.24 -12.10 8.31
CA VAL A 105 -4.87 -12.62 8.21
C VAL A 105 -4.84 -13.99 7.55
N LEU A 106 -5.68 -14.92 8.00
CA LEU A 106 -5.58 -16.35 7.63
C LEU A 106 -6.32 -16.70 6.33
N ASP A 107 -7.34 -15.93 5.95
CA ASP A 107 -8.10 -16.18 4.73
C ASP A 107 -7.21 -15.99 3.50
N ALA A 108 -7.25 -16.94 2.56
CA ALA A 108 -6.33 -16.97 1.41
C ALA A 108 -6.59 -15.81 0.44
N ALA A 109 -7.80 -15.74 -0.12
CA ALA A 109 -8.23 -14.65 -1.00
C ALA A 109 -9.58 -14.08 -0.55
N ARG A 110 -9.65 -12.74 -0.49
CA ARG A 110 -10.81 -12.04 0.07
C ARG A 110 -11.06 -10.70 -0.63
N ILE A 111 -12.33 -10.44 -0.92
CA ILE A 111 -12.85 -9.10 -1.24
C ILE A 111 -13.81 -8.71 -0.12
N TYR A 112 -13.40 -7.74 0.68
CA TYR A 112 -14.17 -7.25 1.82
C TYR A 112 -14.77 -5.89 1.48
N ILE A 113 -16.08 -5.76 1.51
CA ILE A 113 -16.81 -4.53 1.22
C ILE A 113 -17.66 -4.19 2.44
N SER A 114 -17.44 -3.02 3.02
CA SER A 114 -18.22 -2.57 4.17
C SER A 114 -18.63 -1.11 4.03
N GLN A 115 -19.86 -0.79 4.42
CA GLN A 115 -20.38 0.57 4.46
C GLN A 115 -19.72 1.39 5.58
N ARG A 116 -19.27 0.71 6.64
CA ARG A 116 -18.65 1.32 7.82
C ARG A 116 -17.66 0.37 8.45
N CYS A 117 -16.38 0.62 8.18
CA CYS A 117 -15.26 -0.19 8.66
C CYS A 117 -14.06 0.69 9.02
N ASP A 118 -13.16 0.12 9.82
CA ASP A 118 -11.80 0.61 10.01
C ASP A 118 -10.86 -0.25 9.15
N ILE A 119 -10.92 -0.07 7.82
CA ILE A 119 -10.38 -1.04 6.87
C ILE A 119 -8.88 -1.26 7.03
N ASP A 120 -8.12 -0.19 7.26
CA ASP A 120 -6.67 -0.24 7.41
C ASP A 120 -6.27 -1.00 8.67
N LYS A 121 -7.05 -0.85 9.75
CA LYS A 121 -6.85 -1.61 11.00
C LYS A 121 -7.20 -3.08 10.85
N TYR A 122 -8.19 -3.40 10.02
CA TYR A 122 -8.64 -4.79 9.82
C TYR A 122 -7.60 -5.59 9.03
N PHE A 123 -6.96 -4.97 8.04
CA PHE A 123 -5.98 -5.61 7.17
C PHE A 123 -4.52 -5.31 7.53
N TYR A 124 -4.29 -4.58 8.63
CA TYR A 124 -2.96 -4.16 9.08
C TYR A 124 -2.19 -3.39 8.00
N CYS A 125 -2.89 -2.50 7.30
CA CYS A 125 -2.29 -1.63 6.30
C CYS A 125 -1.29 -0.68 6.98
N PRO A 126 -0.12 -0.43 6.38
CA PRO A 126 0.82 0.57 6.87
C PRO A 126 0.25 1.99 6.71
N LEU A 127 0.70 2.89 7.58
CA LEU A 127 0.30 4.31 7.52
C LEU A 127 0.83 4.94 6.22
N GLY A 128 -0.07 5.57 5.46
CA GLY A 128 0.25 6.31 4.24
C GLY A 128 0.04 7.83 4.39
N SER A 129 0.29 8.59 3.32
CA SER A 129 0.05 10.04 3.29
C SER A 129 -1.44 10.41 3.27
N VAL A 130 -2.29 9.47 2.83
CA VAL A 130 -3.76 9.57 2.83
C VAL A 130 -4.34 9.41 4.25
N GLY A 131 -3.60 8.77 5.16
CA GLY A 131 -4.00 8.46 6.54
C GLY A 131 -5.00 7.31 6.66
N ASP A 132 -5.35 6.95 7.90
CA ASP A 132 -6.24 5.82 8.19
C ASP A 132 -7.72 6.14 7.89
N SER A 133 -8.41 5.16 7.32
CA SER A 133 -9.85 5.19 7.12
C SER A 133 -10.59 4.60 8.33
N GLU A 134 -11.10 5.49 9.19
CA GLU A 134 -11.89 5.10 10.37
C GLU A 134 -13.40 5.31 10.20
N GLY A 135 -14.14 4.21 10.34
CA GLY A 135 -15.59 4.12 10.28
C GLY A 135 -16.20 4.73 9.03
N LYS A 136 -15.49 4.66 7.90
CA LYS A 136 -15.97 5.04 6.57
C LYS A 136 -16.25 3.77 5.76
N SER A 137 -16.85 3.92 4.58
CA SER A 137 -16.98 2.82 3.65
C SER A 137 -15.61 2.46 3.10
N GLY A 138 -15.34 1.17 2.98
CA GLY A 138 -14.05 0.69 2.52
C GLY A 138 -14.21 -0.61 1.75
N ILE A 139 -13.29 -0.81 0.80
CA ILE A 139 -13.12 -2.06 0.08
C ILE A 139 -11.66 -2.47 0.24
N ALA A 140 -11.43 -3.70 0.69
CA ALA A 140 -10.10 -4.31 0.69
C ALA A 140 -10.10 -5.55 -0.20
N ILE A 141 -9.03 -5.70 -0.97
CA ILE A 141 -8.76 -6.86 -1.81
C ILE A 141 -7.45 -7.46 -1.33
N LYS A 142 -7.49 -8.71 -0.88
CA LYS A 142 -6.33 -9.46 -0.38
C LYS A 142 -6.23 -10.78 -1.15
N ALA A 143 -5.04 -11.08 -1.67
CA ALA A 143 -4.65 -12.36 -2.25
C ALA A 143 -3.12 -12.38 -2.38
N ASP A 144 -2.53 -13.56 -2.65
CA ASP A 144 -1.08 -13.67 -2.88
C ASP A 144 -0.63 -12.91 -4.14
N ALA A 145 -1.47 -12.89 -5.18
CA ALA A 145 -1.22 -12.14 -6.40
C ALA A 145 -2.50 -11.44 -6.86
N ILE A 146 -2.45 -10.12 -6.98
CA ILE A 146 -3.54 -9.30 -7.52
C ILE A 146 -3.09 -8.73 -8.86
N ARG A 147 -3.83 -9.04 -9.92
CA ARG A 147 -3.61 -8.50 -11.27
C ARG A 147 -4.84 -7.72 -11.71
N ILE A 148 -4.66 -6.45 -12.06
CA ILE A 148 -5.71 -5.61 -12.66
C ILE A 148 -5.34 -5.46 -14.13
N ILE A 149 -6.12 -6.07 -15.03
CA ILE A 149 -5.83 -6.12 -16.47
C ILE A 149 -6.86 -5.27 -17.22
N GLY A 150 -6.41 -4.16 -17.80
CA GLY A 150 -7.18 -3.36 -18.74
C GLY A 150 -6.62 -3.54 -20.15
N ARG A 151 -7.45 -3.87 -21.13
CA ARG A 151 -7.02 -4.01 -22.53
C ARG A 151 -6.80 -2.66 -23.22
N GLU A 152 -7.48 -1.62 -22.77
CA GLU A 152 -7.36 -0.25 -23.30
C GLU A 152 -6.68 0.69 -22.30
N GLY A 153 -7.06 0.61 -21.02
CA GLY A 153 -6.43 1.39 -19.97
C GLY A 153 -7.07 1.17 -18.60
N ILE A 154 -6.43 1.72 -17.57
CA ILE A 154 -6.93 1.75 -16.18
C ILE A 154 -6.85 3.20 -15.69
N LYS A 155 -7.95 3.71 -15.14
CA LYS A 155 -8.01 5.03 -14.51
C LYS A 155 -8.22 4.87 -13.01
N LEU A 156 -7.28 5.38 -12.22
CA LEU A 156 -7.42 5.51 -10.77
C LEU A 156 -7.70 6.97 -10.43
N TRP A 157 -8.82 7.23 -9.77
CA TRP A 157 -9.25 8.59 -9.45
C TRP A 157 -9.62 8.65 -7.96
N ALA A 158 -8.95 9.54 -7.23
CA ALA A 158 -9.21 9.82 -5.83
C ALA A 158 -9.78 11.24 -5.65
N GLY A 159 -10.88 11.35 -4.90
CA GLY A 159 -11.61 12.60 -4.68
C GLY A 159 -12.68 12.89 -5.75
N GLY A 160 -13.31 14.07 -5.66
CA GLY A 160 -14.35 14.53 -6.59
C GLY A 160 -15.72 14.73 -5.94
N ASP A 161 -16.04 13.90 -4.94
CA ASP A 161 -17.31 13.99 -4.22
C ASP A 161 -17.25 14.92 -3.01
N LYS A 162 -18.40 15.51 -2.67
CA LYS A 162 -18.58 16.35 -1.48
C LYS A 162 -18.95 15.53 -0.23
N TYR A 163 -19.55 14.36 -0.45
CA TYR A 163 -20.08 13.50 0.60
C TYR A 163 -19.24 12.24 0.73
N SER A 164 -18.96 11.85 1.97
CA SER A 164 -18.48 10.50 2.29
C SER A 164 -19.63 9.63 2.77
N SER A 165 -19.39 8.33 2.99
CA SER A 165 -20.41 7.43 3.53
C SER A 165 -20.96 7.84 4.91
N ARG A 166 -20.32 8.79 5.60
CA ARG A 166 -20.76 9.35 6.89
C ARG A 166 -21.42 10.72 6.81
N GLY A 167 -21.46 11.37 5.64
CA GLY A 167 -22.08 12.70 5.48
C GLY A 167 -21.21 13.73 4.75
N PRO A 168 -21.46 15.04 4.96
CA PRO A 168 -20.97 16.13 4.12
C PRO A 168 -19.51 16.51 4.43
N ARG A 169 -18.57 15.58 4.19
CA ARG A 169 -17.15 15.87 4.00
C ARG A 169 -16.44 14.64 3.46
N ALA A 170 -16.13 14.63 2.17
CA ALA A 170 -15.03 13.82 1.65
C ALA A 170 -13.82 14.74 1.54
N ALA A 171 -12.77 14.44 2.29
CA ALA A 171 -11.50 15.14 2.11
C ALA A 171 -10.84 14.55 0.87
N PRO A 172 -10.55 15.35 -0.18
CA PRO A 172 -9.80 14.84 -1.31
C PRO A 172 -8.42 14.43 -0.80
N ALA A 173 -8.10 13.15 -0.98
CA ALA A 173 -6.81 12.59 -0.63
C ALA A 173 -6.09 12.12 -1.92
N GLY A 174 -4.77 11.98 -1.84
CA GLY A 174 -3.97 11.43 -2.92
C GLY A 174 -4.17 9.93 -3.11
N ILE A 175 -3.26 9.32 -3.87
CA ILE A 175 -3.15 7.87 -4.01
C ILE A 175 -1.82 7.49 -3.36
N ASP A 176 -1.85 6.62 -2.36
CA ASP A 176 -0.65 6.02 -1.81
C ASP A 176 -0.30 4.75 -2.59
N LEU A 177 0.95 4.65 -3.07
CA LEU A 177 1.53 3.41 -3.59
C LEU A 177 2.58 2.93 -2.61
N ILE A 178 2.31 1.80 -1.97
CA ILE A 178 3.14 1.26 -0.88
C ILE A 178 3.79 -0.04 -1.34
N GLY A 179 5.12 -0.07 -1.37
CA GLY A 179 5.91 -1.26 -1.73
C GLY A 179 6.87 -1.65 -0.61
N GLY A 180 7.08 -2.96 -0.44
CA GLY A 180 7.97 -3.52 0.60
C GLY A 180 7.26 -3.82 1.92
N THR A 181 8.00 -4.40 2.88
CA THR A 181 7.55 -4.53 4.26
C THR A 181 7.45 -3.13 4.83
N GLY A 182 6.25 -2.56 4.89
CA GLY A 182 5.98 -1.24 5.46
C GLY A 182 6.26 -1.20 6.96
N GLU A 183 7.53 -1.41 7.35
CA GLU A 183 7.97 -1.45 8.72
C GLU A 183 7.68 -0.11 9.37
N ILE A 184 6.74 -0.18 10.30
CA ILE A 184 6.16 0.91 11.03
C ILE A 184 7.21 1.37 12.05
N THR A 185 8.14 2.22 11.64
CA THR A 185 8.92 3.00 12.61
C THR A 185 8.12 4.25 12.95
N GLU A 186 7.37 4.09 14.04
CA GLU A 186 6.92 5.13 14.97
C GLU A 186 6.44 6.47 14.38
N ARG A 187 5.15 6.74 14.60
CA ARG A 187 4.54 8.06 14.91
C ARG A 187 5.52 9.25 14.87
N THR A 188 5.89 9.70 13.68
CA THR A 188 6.56 10.98 13.51
C THR A 188 5.86 11.74 12.39
N TYR A 189 4.74 12.34 12.76
CA TYR A 189 4.10 13.38 12.00
C TYR A 189 4.92 14.67 12.22
N ASN A 190 6.08 14.82 11.58
CA ASN A 190 6.81 16.08 11.55
C ASN A 190 7.69 16.21 10.31
N LYS A 191 7.71 17.43 9.77
CA LYS A 191 8.53 17.91 8.65
C LYS A 191 9.97 17.38 8.73
N GLY A 192 10.39 16.65 7.72
CA GLY A 192 11.80 16.38 7.45
C GLY A 192 12.25 14.99 7.92
N GLN A 193 11.99 14.02 7.05
CA GLN A 193 12.71 12.74 6.96
C GLN A 193 12.58 11.75 8.13
N THR A 194 11.48 11.01 8.12
CA THR A 194 11.41 9.60 8.57
C THR A 194 10.35 8.89 7.72
N GLY A 195 10.72 8.58 6.47
CA GLY A 195 9.83 7.93 5.53
C GLY A 195 10.19 6.46 5.41
N THR A 196 9.30 5.58 5.89
CA THR A 196 9.10 4.27 5.26
C THR A 196 9.07 4.45 3.73
N GLY A 197 9.45 3.45 2.93
CA GLY A 197 9.63 3.53 1.47
C GLY A 197 8.40 3.92 0.61
N LEU A 198 7.43 4.61 1.19
CA LEU A 198 6.29 5.26 0.60
C LEU A 198 6.74 6.38 -0.33
N GLN A 199 6.51 6.19 -1.63
CA GLN A 199 6.70 7.22 -2.63
C GLN A 199 5.33 7.58 -3.21
N PRO A 200 4.83 8.81 -3.00
CA PRO A 200 3.61 9.24 -3.67
C PRO A 200 3.86 9.32 -5.19
N LEU A 201 2.82 9.06 -5.99
CA LEU A 201 2.89 9.28 -7.43
C LEU A 201 3.08 10.77 -7.71
N VAL A 202 4.22 11.10 -8.32
CA VAL A 202 4.48 12.45 -8.83
C VAL A 202 3.57 12.75 -10.02
N LYS A 203 2.98 13.95 -10.03
CA LYS A 203 2.21 14.42 -11.19
C LYS A 203 3.19 14.75 -12.32
N GLY A 204 3.11 14.02 -13.44
CA GLY A 204 4.06 14.12 -14.55
C GLY A 204 4.36 15.56 -15.00
N ASN A 205 3.34 16.36 -15.28
CA ASN A 205 3.55 17.75 -15.73
C ASN A 205 4.21 18.63 -14.65
N ASN A 206 3.88 18.41 -13.37
CA ASN A 206 4.50 19.16 -12.28
C ASN A 206 5.96 18.76 -12.11
N LEU A 207 6.27 17.47 -12.29
CA LEU A 207 7.66 17.01 -12.29
C LEU A 207 8.44 17.61 -13.46
N VAL A 208 7.87 17.63 -14.66
CA VAL A 208 8.51 18.23 -15.84
C VAL A 208 8.77 19.73 -15.60
N ALA A 209 7.81 20.47 -15.07
CA ALA A 209 7.99 21.88 -14.73
C ALA A 209 9.12 22.09 -13.71
N ALA A 210 9.15 21.27 -12.64
CA ALA A 210 10.20 21.35 -11.63
C ALA A 210 11.60 21.02 -12.19
N LEU A 211 11.69 20.03 -13.09
CA LEU A 211 12.96 19.68 -13.75
C LEU A 211 13.42 20.77 -14.73
N GLN A 212 12.50 21.44 -15.42
CA GLN A 212 12.81 22.56 -16.29
C GLN A 212 13.32 23.76 -15.48
N GLU A 213 12.65 24.09 -14.37
CA GLU A 213 13.09 25.17 -13.46
C GLU A 213 14.48 24.90 -12.88
N LEU A 214 14.78 23.64 -12.53
CA LEU A 214 16.12 23.23 -12.11
C LEU A 214 17.15 23.40 -13.22
N ALA A 215 16.81 23.07 -14.47
CA ALA A 215 17.70 23.26 -15.61
C ALA A 215 17.99 24.75 -15.85
N ASP A 216 16.95 25.59 -15.82
CA ASP A 216 17.09 27.04 -16.01
C ASP A 216 17.97 27.64 -14.90
N PHE A 217 17.76 27.23 -13.65
CA PHE A 217 18.60 27.63 -12.52
C PHE A 217 20.08 27.26 -12.73
N THR A 218 20.38 26.10 -13.32
CA THR A 218 21.78 25.70 -13.62
C THR A 218 22.41 26.55 -14.71
N VAL A 219 21.64 26.99 -15.71
CA VAL A 219 22.13 27.90 -16.76
C VAL A 219 22.44 29.27 -16.15
N ASP A 220 21.54 29.81 -15.34
CA ASP A 220 21.71 31.11 -14.68
C ASP A 220 22.96 31.12 -13.78
N THR A 221 23.20 30.03 -13.03
CA THR A 221 24.41 29.93 -12.19
C THR A 221 25.68 29.89 -13.03
N ILE A 222 25.70 29.17 -14.16
CA ILE A 222 26.86 29.15 -15.08
C ILE A 222 27.15 30.54 -15.63
N ASP A 223 26.12 31.30 -16.00
CA ASP A 223 26.29 32.64 -16.55
C ASP A 223 26.76 33.64 -15.49
N MET A 224 26.32 33.53 -14.23
CA MET A 224 26.89 34.31 -13.12
C MET A 224 28.38 34.01 -12.92
N PHE A 225 28.79 32.74 -12.97
CA PHE A 225 30.20 32.36 -12.86
C PHE A 225 31.04 32.91 -14.01
N ARG A 226 30.51 32.94 -15.23
CA ARG A 226 31.18 33.56 -16.38
C ARG A 226 31.36 35.06 -16.19
N GLY A 227 30.34 35.76 -15.69
CA GLY A 227 30.42 37.17 -15.36
C GLY A 227 31.54 37.46 -14.36
N LEU A 228 31.54 36.76 -13.22
CA LEU A 228 32.58 36.91 -12.19
C LEU A 228 33.98 36.58 -12.71
N ALA A 229 34.13 35.58 -13.58
CA ALA A 229 35.42 35.24 -14.17
C ALA A 229 35.95 36.35 -15.09
N MET A 230 35.07 37.02 -15.84
CA MET A 230 35.44 38.14 -16.69
C MET A 230 35.78 39.39 -15.87
N ASP A 231 35.03 39.66 -14.81
CA ASP A 231 35.32 40.78 -13.89
C ASP A 231 36.70 40.60 -13.23
N ASN A 232 37.01 39.39 -12.73
CA ASN A 232 38.34 39.11 -12.18
C ASN A 232 39.47 39.28 -13.23
N LEU A 233 39.23 38.90 -14.49
CA LEU A 233 40.21 39.09 -15.57
C LEU A 233 40.42 40.59 -15.87
N LEU A 234 39.35 41.37 -15.87
CA LEU A 234 39.43 42.82 -16.05
C LEU A 234 40.14 43.50 -14.88
N ASP A 235 39.87 43.10 -13.64
CA ASP A 235 40.57 43.59 -12.46
C ASP A 235 42.07 43.26 -12.53
N ASP A 236 42.43 42.02 -12.88
CA ASP A 236 43.83 41.61 -13.11
C ASP A 236 44.50 42.49 -14.20
N LEU A 237 43.77 42.86 -15.25
CA LEU A 237 44.28 43.73 -16.32
C LEU A 237 44.46 45.17 -15.83
N VAL A 238 43.48 45.71 -15.08
CA VAL A 238 43.52 47.06 -14.50
C VAL A 238 44.68 47.17 -13.51
N ASP A 239 44.89 46.16 -12.66
CA ASP A 239 46.02 46.09 -11.74
C ASP A 239 47.35 45.97 -12.47
N ALA A 240 47.41 45.22 -13.59
CA ALA A 240 48.62 45.09 -14.39
C ALA A 240 49.03 46.39 -15.10
N ILE A 241 48.08 47.27 -15.45
CA ILE A 241 48.36 48.57 -16.09
C ILE A 241 48.32 49.74 -15.10
N HIS A 242 47.92 49.50 -13.86
CA HIS A 242 47.89 50.50 -12.81
C HIS A 242 49.32 50.97 -12.49
N VAL A 243 49.54 52.28 -12.64
CA VAL A 243 50.77 52.96 -12.24
C VAL A 243 50.44 54.08 -11.26
N HIS A 244 51.13 54.15 -10.13
CA HIS A 244 51.01 55.28 -9.22
C HIS A 244 51.75 56.49 -9.80
N PRO A 245 51.15 57.69 -9.87
CA PRO A 245 51.85 58.91 -10.24
C PRO A 245 52.80 59.29 -9.09
N VAL A 246 54.02 58.75 -9.13
CA VAL A 246 55.10 59.18 -8.24
C VAL A 246 55.63 60.50 -8.78
N VAL A 247 55.29 61.59 -8.10
CA VAL A 247 56.02 62.86 -8.26
C VAL A 247 57.40 62.63 -7.64
N SER A 248 58.43 62.51 -8.50
CA SER A 248 59.90 62.38 -8.28
C SER A 248 60.58 60.98 -8.37
N VAL A 249 60.79 60.48 -9.61
CA VAL A 249 61.97 59.77 -10.22
C VAL A 249 62.78 58.69 -9.40
N PRO A 250 63.18 57.50 -9.96
CA PRO A 250 62.46 56.29 -10.43
C PRO A 250 62.90 55.01 -9.58
N PRO A 251 62.49 53.73 -9.80
CA PRO A 251 62.60 52.97 -11.04
C PRO A 251 61.31 52.27 -11.49
N VAL A 252 61.34 51.87 -12.76
CA VAL A 252 60.34 51.06 -13.46
C VAL A 252 60.14 49.73 -12.72
N THR A 253 58.99 49.54 -12.08
CA THR A 253 58.53 48.20 -11.70
C THR A 253 57.78 47.59 -12.87
N ALA A 254 58.52 46.89 -13.74
CA ALA A 254 57.91 45.88 -14.60
C ALA A 254 57.23 44.82 -13.72
N PRO A 255 56.14 44.16 -14.17
CA PRO A 255 55.50 43.10 -13.41
C PRO A 255 56.52 42.00 -13.11
N ALA A 256 56.48 41.46 -11.88
CA ALA A 256 57.37 40.37 -11.50
C ALA A 256 57.16 39.17 -12.45
N PRO A 257 58.25 38.48 -12.87
CA PRO A 257 58.22 37.42 -13.90
C PRO A 257 57.33 36.21 -13.54
N THR A 258 56.79 36.17 -12.33
CA THR A 258 55.89 35.12 -11.84
C THR A 258 54.47 35.21 -12.42
N ALA A 259 54.00 36.39 -12.85
CA ALA A 259 52.65 36.54 -13.41
C ALA A 259 52.55 36.16 -14.90
N ALA A 260 53.63 36.33 -15.68
CA ALA A 260 53.63 36.03 -17.12
C ALA A 260 53.72 34.52 -17.46
N THR A 261 54.01 33.66 -16.47
CA THR A 261 54.32 32.23 -16.73
C THR A 261 53.07 31.33 -16.71
N LYS A 262 51.90 31.80 -16.24
CA LYS A 262 50.68 30.96 -16.20
C LYS A 262 49.87 30.93 -17.50
N ILE A 263 50.18 31.79 -18.47
CA ILE A 263 49.48 31.84 -19.78
C ILE A 263 50.14 30.88 -20.80
N ALA A 264 51.28 30.27 -20.48
CA ALA A 264 52.07 29.45 -21.43
C ALA A 264 52.04 27.92 -21.16
N LYS A 265 51.05 27.40 -20.43
CA LYS A 265 50.82 25.95 -20.34
C LYS A 265 49.34 25.62 -20.56
N VAL A 266 48.99 25.58 -21.84
CA VAL A 266 48.06 24.59 -22.41
C VAL A 266 48.83 23.28 -22.58
#